data_AF-A0A930P5S1-F1
#
_entry.id   AF-A0A930P5S1-F1
#
_cell.length_a   1.000
_cell.length_b   1.000
_cell.length_c   1.000
_cell.angle_alpha   90.00
_cell.angle_beta   90.00
_cell.angle_gamma   90.00
#
_symmetry.space_group_name_H-M   'P 1'
#
loop_
_entity.id
_entity.type
_entity.pdbx_description
1 polymer ?
#
loop_
_entity_poly.entity_id
_entity_poly.type
_entity_poly.pdbx_seq_one_letter_code
_entity_poly.pdbx_strand_id
1 'polypeptide(L)'
;MMKRIIFSYLILLVSLTLSAQTGNPFYDHIIHQANVFPQEKTYVCTDASCYQAGQRVSLRVFVVNAISHQPTDMSQYVYVELLNPERVVIKRIRLLQDQQTFTGYID
;
A
#
# COMPACT_ATOMS: atom_id res chain seq x y z
N MET A 1 -58.31 9.40 25.00
CA MET A 1 -57.21 10.37 24.80
C MET A 1 -55.84 9.78 25.11
N MET A 2 -55.65 9.13 26.27
CA MET A 2 -54.36 8.58 26.72
C MET A 2 -53.74 7.51 25.81
N LYS A 3 -54.55 6.65 25.18
CA LYS A 3 -54.05 5.62 24.24
C LYS A 3 -53.36 6.18 22.99
N ARG A 4 -53.77 7.38 22.53
CA ARG A 4 -53.15 8.04 21.35
C ARG A 4 -51.78 8.63 21.69
N ILE A 5 -51.61 9.11 22.92
CA ILE A 5 -50.34 9.63 23.43
C ILE A 5 -49.33 8.49 23.60
N ILE A 6 -49.77 7.35 24.16
CA ILE A 6 -48.90 6.17 24.30
C ILE A 6 -48.44 5.67 22.92
N PHE A 7 -49.34 5.65 21.94
CA PHE A 7 -49.00 5.23 20.58
C PHE A 7 -48.01 6.19 19.90
N SER A 8 -48.12 7.51 20.12
CA SER A 8 -47.14 8.47 19.59
C SER A 8 -45.77 8.34 20.24
N TYR A 9 -45.71 8.06 21.55
CA TYR A 9 -44.44 7.76 22.23
C TYR A 9 -43.82 6.45 21.73
N LEU A 10 -44.64 5.43 21.46
CA LEU A 10 -44.18 4.17 20.89
C LEU A 10 -43.60 4.37 19.47
N ILE A 11 -44.28 5.14 18.62
CA ILE A 11 -43.77 5.47 17.28
C ILE A 11 -42.47 6.27 17.37
N LEU A 12 -42.37 7.26 18.27
CA LEU A 12 -41.15 8.05 18.47
C LEU A 12 -39.97 7.17 18.94
N LEU A 13 -40.22 6.22 19.84
CA LEU A 13 -39.24 5.23 20.29
C LEU A 13 -38.76 4.32 19.16
N VAL A 14 -39.67 3.89 18.29
CA VAL A 14 -39.33 3.06 17.11
C VAL A 14 -38.50 3.87 16.11
N SER A 15 -38.84 5.14 15.87
CA SER A 15 -38.08 6.03 14.97
C SER A 15 -36.62 6.22 15.38
N LEU A 16 -36.33 6.23 16.69
CA LEU A 16 -34.98 6.36 17.24
C LEU A 16 -34.11 5.10 17.01
N THR A 17 -34.71 3.95 16.68
CA THR A 17 -34.00 2.68 16.42
C THR A 17 -33.67 2.45 14.95
N LEU A 18 -34.03 3.36 14.03
CA LEU A 18 -33.87 3.19 12.58
C LEU A 18 -32.45 3.43 12.03
N SER A 19 -31.44 3.61 12.88
CA SER A 19 -30.05 3.82 12.45
C SER A 19 -29.21 2.57 12.69
N ALA A 20 -29.30 1.57 11.79
CA ALA A 20 -28.58 0.30 11.96
C ALA A 20 -27.61 -0.07 10.82
N GLN A 21 -27.63 0.62 9.68
CA GLN A 21 -26.80 0.22 8.52
C GLN A 21 -26.19 1.45 7.84
N THR A 22 -25.09 1.96 8.37
CA THR A 22 -24.32 3.06 7.75
C THR A 22 -23.09 2.57 6.99
N GLY A 23 -22.72 1.28 7.10
CA GLY A 23 -21.53 0.69 6.46
C GLY A 23 -21.81 -0.65 5.78
N ASN A 24 -21.04 -0.97 4.75
CA ASN A 24 -21.05 -2.28 4.12
C ASN A 24 -20.05 -3.18 4.88
N PRO A 25 -20.51 -4.19 5.64
CA PRO A 25 -19.63 -4.98 6.51
C PRO A 25 -18.55 -5.74 5.73
N PHE A 26 -18.79 -6.04 4.44
CA PHE A 26 -17.79 -6.66 3.57
C PHE A 26 -16.68 -5.68 3.20
N TYR A 27 -17.05 -4.43 2.88
CA TYR A 27 -16.09 -3.37 2.57
C TYR A 27 -15.21 -3.07 3.79
N ASP A 28 -15.83 -2.97 4.97
CA ASP A 28 -15.11 -2.71 6.22
C ASP A 28 -14.10 -3.82 6.53
N HIS A 29 -14.45 -5.08 6.27
CA HIS A 29 -13.52 -6.19 6.44
C HIS A 29 -12.34 -6.12 5.47
N ILE A 30 -12.56 -5.80 4.19
CA ILE A 30 -11.48 -5.65 3.20
C ILE A 30 -10.53 -4.52 3.60
N ILE A 31 -11.07 -3.36 3.98
CA ILE A 31 -10.27 -2.22 4.40
C ILE A 31 -9.49 -2.56 5.68
N HIS A 32 -10.12 -3.25 6.62
CA HIS A 32 -9.44 -3.74 7.82
C HIS A 32 -8.27 -4.66 7.45
N GLN A 33 -8.46 -5.66 6.59
CA GLN A 33 -7.39 -6.56 6.15
C GLN A 33 -6.26 -5.78 5.44
N ALA A 34 -6.60 -4.82 4.58
CA ALA A 34 -5.62 -3.98 3.89
C ALA A 34 -4.78 -3.13 4.86
N ASN A 35 -5.38 -2.67 5.96
CA ASN A 35 -4.70 -1.87 6.98
C ASN A 35 -3.86 -2.72 7.94
N VAL A 36 -4.31 -3.94 8.28
CA VAL A 36 -3.57 -4.87 9.16
C VAL A 36 -2.40 -5.51 8.42
N PHE A 37 -2.54 -5.79 7.12
CA PHE A 37 -1.52 -6.40 6.28
C PHE A 37 -1.16 -5.51 5.10
N PRO A 38 -0.56 -4.32 5.34
CA PRO A 38 -0.21 -3.40 4.28
C PRO A 38 0.78 -4.07 3.31
N GLN A 39 0.43 -4.05 2.04
CA GLN A 39 1.26 -4.60 0.96
C GLN A 39 1.99 -3.47 0.26
N GLU A 40 3.30 -3.63 0.04
CA GLU A 40 4.12 -2.70 -0.75
C GLU A 40 4.39 -3.28 -2.13
N LYS A 41 4.54 -2.39 -3.12
CA LYS A 41 4.92 -2.71 -4.48
C LYS A 41 6.07 -1.82 -4.92
N THR A 42 7.09 -2.44 -5.50
CA THR A 42 8.31 -1.75 -5.96
C THR A 42 8.35 -1.61 -7.48
N TYR A 43 8.77 -0.45 -7.96
CA TYR A 43 9.07 -0.19 -9.37
C TYR A 43 10.53 0.21 -9.51
N VAL A 44 11.29 -0.47 -10.36
CA VAL A 44 12.71 -0.18 -10.61
C VAL A 44 12.85 0.45 -12.00
N CYS A 45 13.50 1.60 -12.06
CA CYS A 45 13.86 2.29 -13.30
C CYS A 45 15.37 2.36 -13.41
N THR A 46 15.91 1.92 -14.54
CA THR A 46 17.34 2.02 -14.86
C THR A 46 17.57 3.14 -15.87
N ASP A 47 18.81 3.62 -15.98
CA ASP A 47 19.19 4.67 -16.93
C ASP A 47 19.24 4.20 -18.39
N ALA A 48 19.38 2.89 -18.64
CA ALA A 48 19.40 2.29 -19.97
C ALA A 48 18.71 0.91 -20.01
N SER A 49 18.39 0.47 -21.23
CA SER A 49 17.80 -0.85 -21.49
C SER A 49 18.85 -1.97 -21.64
N CYS A 50 20.11 -1.62 -21.94
CA CYS A 50 21.22 -2.55 -22.05
C CYS A 50 22.53 -1.90 -21.60
N TYR A 51 23.47 -2.73 -21.15
CA TYR A 51 24.76 -2.31 -20.61
C TYR A 51 25.87 -3.17 -21.18
N GLN A 52 27.03 -2.57 -21.41
CA GLN A 52 28.25 -3.31 -21.70
C GLN A 52 28.88 -3.87 -20.41
N ALA A 53 29.72 -4.88 -20.54
CA ALA A 53 30.44 -5.44 -19.40
C ALA A 53 31.31 -4.35 -18.72
N GLY A 54 31.17 -4.23 -17.40
CA GLY A 54 31.85 -3.22 -16.60
C GLY A 54 31.22 -1.82 -16.65
N GLN A 55 30.11 -1.63 -17.35
CA GLN A 55 29.36 -0.37 -17.33
C GLN A 55 28.52 -0.26 -16.05
N ARG A 56 28.59 0.90 -15.41
CA ARG A 56 27.74 1.24 -14.25
C ARG A 56 26.27 1.29 -14.63
N VAL A 57 25.42 0.63 -13.83
CA VAL A 57 23.96 0.70 -13.91
C VAL A 57 23.45 1.70 -12.89
N SER A 58 22.87 2.81 -13.32
CA SER A 58 22.21 3.76 -12.41
C SER A 58 20.74 3.42 -12.30
N LEU A 59 20.18 3.45 -11.10
CA LEU A 59 18.79 3.08 -10.87
C LEU A 59 18.09 3.94 -9.82
N ARG A 60 16.76 3.99 -9.97
CA ARG A 60 15.84 4.52 -8.98
C ARG A 60 14.76 3.49 -8.69
N VAL A 61 14.45 3.29 -7.42
CA VAL A 61 13.33 2.47 -6.97
C VAL A 61 12.25 3.36 -6.36
N PHE A 62 11.00 3.08 -6.72
CA PHE A 62 9.82 3.67 -6.13
C PHE A 62 9.08 2.59 -5.34
N VAL A 63 8.71 2.90 -4.10
CA VAL A 63 7.91 2.01 -3.24
C VAL A 63 6.55 2.66 -3.06
N VAL A 64 5.49 1.92 -3.38
CA VAL A 64 4.11 2.39 -3.27
C VAL A 64 3.26 1.37 -2.52
N ASN A 65 2.17 1.83 -1.91
CA ASN A 65 1.13 0.93 -1.44
C ASN A 65 0.55 0.15 -2.63
N ALA A 66 0.45 -1.17 -2.50
CA ALA A 66 0.05 -2.05 -3.60
C ALA A 66 -1.42 -1.87 -4.04
N ILE A 67 -2.28 -1.29 -3.20
CA ILE A 67 -3.70 -1.07 -3.48
C ILE A 67 -3.94 0.35 -3.99
N SER A 68 -3.49 1.36 -3.26
CA SER A 68 -3.75 2.77 -3.60
C SER A 68 -2.76 3.36 -4.60
N HIS A 69 -1.65 2.68 -4.87
CA HIS A 69 -0.53 3.15 -5.68
C HIS A 69 0.06 4.50 -5.22
N GLN A 70 -0.23 4.91 -3.98
CA GLN A 70 0.35 6.09 -3.38
C GLN A 70 1.76 5.77 -2.85
N PRO A 71 2.72 6.72 -2.92
CA PRO A 71 4.02 6.58 -2.27
C PRO A 71 3.85 6.20 -0.79
N THR A 72 4.74 5.35 -0.29
CA THR A 72 4.73 4.92 1.10
C THR A 72 6.13 4.93 1.69
N ASP A 73 6.21 5.30 2.95
CA ASP A 73 7.46 5.45 3.72
C ASP A 73 7.57 4.36 4.81
N MET A 74 6.79 3.28 4.69
CA MET A 74 6.80 2.18 5.66
C MET A 74 8.15 1.45 5.69
N SER A 75 8.70 1.17 4.51
CA SER A 75 10.05 0.63 4.35
C SER A 75 11.11 1.72 4.19
N GLN A 76 12.10 1.75 5.10
CA GLN A 76 13.19 2.75 5.08
C GLN A 76 14.37 2.38 4.18
N TYR A 77 14.41 1.14 3.69
CA TYR A 77 15.48 0.64 2.85
C TYR A 77 14.94 -0.36 1.82
N VAL A 78 15.60 -0.39 0.66
CA VAL A 78 15.36 -1.37 -0.40
C VAL A 78 16.64 -2.13 -0.69
N TYR A 79 16.54 -3.45 -0.86
CA TYR A 79 17.61 -4.28 -1.38
C TYR A 79 17.39 -4.51 -2.87
N VAL A 80 18.41 -4.23 -3.68
CA VAL A 80 18.40 -4.51 -5.12
C VAL A 80 19.48 -5.52 -5.42
N GLU A 81 19.11 -6.56 -6.15
CA GLU A 81 19.99 -7.65 -6.54
C GLU A 81 20.15 -7.71 -8.05
N LEU A 82 21.41 -7.72 -8.49
CA LEU A 82 21.77 -8.06 -9.86
C LEU A 82 21.97 -9.57 -9.95
N LEU A 83 21.13 -10.20 -10.77
CA LEU A 83 21.14 -11.64 -11.03
C LEU A 83 21.84 -11.91 -12.36
N ASN A 84 22.62 -12.99 -12.43
CA ASN A 84 23.12 -13.50 -13.71
C ASN A 84 21.99 -14.23 -14.48
N PRO A 85 22.21 -14.63 -15.75
CA PRO A 85 21.22 -15.40 -16.51
C PRO A 85 20.79 -16.72 -15.86
N GLU A 86 21.62 -17.31 -15.00
CA GLU A 86 21.33 -18.53 -14.24
C GLU A 86 20.58 -18.25 -12.92
N ARG A 87 20.16 -16.99 -12.69
CA ARG A 87 19.49 -16.50 -11.46
C ARG A 87 20.33 -16.58 -10.19
N VAL A 88 21.65 -16.54 -10.34
CA VAL A 88 22.59 -16.39 -9.22
C VAL A 88 22.79 -14.91 -8.94
N VAL A 89 22.74 -14.52 -7.66
CA VAL A 89 23.00 -13.14 -7.24
C VAL A 89 24.48 -12.84 -7.42
N ILE A 90 24.79 -11.92 -8.33
CA ILE A 90 26.15 -11.42 -8.56
C ILE A 90 26.46 -10.31 -7.55
N LYS A 91 25.50 -9.41 -7.33
CA LYS A 91 25.69 -8.23 -6.48
C LYS A 91 24.39 -7.81 -5.82
N ARG A 92 24.49 -7.36 -4.58
CA ARG A 92 23.38 -6.78 -3.81
C ARG A 92 23.78 -5.42 -3.27
N ILE A 93 22.90 -4.44 -3.42
CA ILE A 93 23.05 -3.11 -2.81
C ILE A 93 21.87 -2.82 -1.89
N ARG A 94 22.11 -2.05 -0.84
CA ARG A 94 21.08 -1.53 0.07
C ARG A 94 20.95 -0.02 -0.16
N LEU A 95 19.77 0.42 -0.56
CA LEU A 95 19.45 1.82 -0.79
C LEU A 95 18.66 2.36 0.39
N LEU A 96 19.05 3.53 0.89
CA LEU A 96 18.27 4.27 1.87
C LEU A 96 17.28 5.18 1.15
N GLN A 97 16.16 5.45 1.81
CA GLN A 97 15.15 6.35 1.29
C GLN A 97 15.66 7.80 1.26
N ASP A 98 15.42 8.48 0.14
CA ASP A 98 15.64 9.92 -0.04
C ASP A 98 14.44 10.55 -0.76
N GLN A 99 13.74 11.44 -0.07
CA GLN A 99 12.59 12.20 -0.60
C GLN A 99 11.60 11.32 -1.40
N GLN A 100 11.14 10.20 -0.81
CA GLN A 100 10.21 9.21 -1.39
C GLN A 100 10.77 8.32 -2.51
N THR A 101 12.07 8.42 -2.81
CA THR A 101 12.72 7.57 -3.82
C THR A 101 13.95 6.89 -3.24
N PHE A 102 14.37 5.79 -3.85
CA PHE A 102 15.61 5.09 -3.50
C PHE A 102 16.53 5.16 -4.71
N THR A 103 17.57 5.98 -4.65
CA THR A 103 18.48 6.18 -5.78
C THR A 103 19.83 5.54 -5.48
N GLY A 104 20.42 4.88 -6.47
CA GLY A 104 21.78 4.36 -6.36
C GLY A 104 22.29 3.75 -7.67
N TYR A 105 23.37 2.98 -7.56
CA TYR A 105 24.03 2.40 -8.72
C TYR A 105 24.67 1.05 -8.39
N ILE A 106 24.83 0.23 -9.43
CA ILE A 106 25.55 -1.06 -9.38
C ILE A 106 26.72 -0.99 -10.36
N ASP A 107 27.92 -1.26 -9.83
CA ASP A 107 29.17 -1.43 -10.59
C ASP A 107 29.49 -2.90 -10.91
#